data_AF-A0A517YID2-F1
#
_entry.id   AF-A0A517YID2-F1
#
_cell.length_a   1.000
_cell.length_b   1.000
_cell.length_c   1.000
_cell.angle_alpha   90.00
_cell.angle_beta   90.00
_cell.angle_gamma   90.00
#
_symmetry.space_group_name_H-M   'P 1'
#
loop_
_entity.id
_entity.type
_entity.pdbx_description
1 polymer ?
#
loop_
_entity_poly.entity_id
_entity_poly.type
_entity_poly.pdbx_seq_one_letter_code
_entity_poly.pdbx_strand_id
1 'polypeptide(L)'
;MNLPLWKKLVVVTVMMGFAGVASQPLQLLAQKAEAKAAAPAAKPKGRLPAYYKDLVTTEQKDKIYALQSKYDAQIATLADQIKTIQKQRDGEIEALLSAEQKAKLEKLRADAKAKAQEKAAARKAAAEKAGITAAVAVPAVPPTVKSTK
;
A
#
# COMPACT_ATOMS: atom_id res chain seq x y z
N MET A 1 31.39 21.09 -0.76
CA MET A 1 29.98 21.09 -1.22
C MET A 1 29.92 20.35 -2.55
N ASN A 2 29.63 19.05 -2.52
CA ASN A 2 29.43 18.24 -3.73
C ASN A 2 27.96 18.31 -4.13
N LEU A 3 27.65 18.99 -5.23
CA LEU A 3 26.31 19.01 -5.81
C LEU A 3 26.10 17.76 -6.71
N PRO A 4 24.92 17.12 -6.67
CA PRO A 4 24.63 15.89 -7.42
C PRO A 4 24.50 16.09 -8.94
N LEU A 5 25.05 15.11 -9.68
CA LEU A 5 25.30 15.04 -11.13
C LEU A 5 24.07 15.12 -12.07
N TRP A 6 22.84 15.21 -11.57
CA TRP A 6 21.63 15.19 -12.40
C TRP A 6 21.23 16.55 -13.02
N LYS A 7 21.95 17.63 -12.73
CA LYS A 7 21.66 18.99 -13.25
C LYS A 7 22.30 19.31 -14.60
N LYS A 8 22.84 18.33 -15.32
CA LYS A 8 23.43 18.52 -16.66
C LYS A 8 22.81 17.59 -17.70
N LEU A 9 21.54 17.79 -18.02
CA LEU A 9 21.02 17.37 -19.32
C LEU A 9 19.73 18.14 -19.68
N VAL A 10 19.93 19.40 -20.07
CA VAL A 10 19.01 20.14 -20.93
C VAL A 10 19.83 20.55 -22.15
N VAL A 11 19.68 19.83 -23.27
CA VAL A 11 20.07 20.33 -24.59
C VAL A 11 18.94 19.97 -25.55
N VAL A 12 18.27 21.04 -25.98
CA VAL A 12 17.36 21.13 -27.10
C VAL A 12 18.10 20.76 -28.38
N THR A 13 17.50 19.91 -29.23
CA THR A 13 17.88 19.85 -30.65
C THR A 13 16.61 19.66 -31.47
N VAL A 14 16.15 20.78 -32.03
CA VAL A 14 15.22 20.85 -33.15
C VAL A 14 16.05 20.86 -34.42
N MET A 15 15.78 19.96 -35.38
CA MET A 15 16.21 20.09 -36.78
C MET A 15 15.26 19.31 -37.71
N MET A 16 14.30 20.07 -38.26
CA MET A 16 13.93 20.19 -39.68
C MET A 16 13.99 18.96 -40.64
N GLY A 17 12.81 18.58 -41.15
CA GLY A 17 12.55 18.42 -42.60
C GLY A 17 12.98 17.13 -43.30
N PHE A 18 12.06 16.15 -43.43
CA PHE A 18 12.13 15.09 -44.44
C PHE A 18 10.78 15.02 -45.18
N ALA A 19 10.77 15.42 -46.45
CA ALA A 19 9.62 15.35 -47.34
C ALA A 19 9.71 14.10 -48.22
N GLY A 20 8.65 13.27 -48.17
CA GLY A 20 8.22 12.39 -49.26
C GLY A 20 8.92 11.04 -49.41
N VAL A 21 8.22 9.95 -49.08
CA VAL A 21 7.89 8.82 -49.99
C VAL A 21 7.10 7.76 -49.21
N ALA A 22 5.86 7.57 -49.67
CA ALA A 22 5.06 6.35 -49.81
C ALA A 22 5.02 5.24 -48.72
N SER A 23 3.78 4.74 -48.58
CA SER A 23 3.43 3.35 -48.24
C SER A 23 3.19 3.03 -46.76
N GLN A 24 1.90 3.09 -46.43
CA GLN A 24 1.19 2.52 -45.29
C GLN A 24 1.87 1.35 -44.55
N PRO A 25 1.96 1.46 -43.22
CA PRO A 25 1.64 0.34 -42.33
C PRO A 25 0.62 0.73 -41.24
N LEU A 26 -0.03 1.89 -41.37
CA LEU A 26 -0.88 2.44 -40.30
C LEU A 26 -2.28 1.82 -40.24
N GLN A 27 -2.75 1.14 -41.29
CA GLN A 27 -4.05 0.45 -41.29
C GLN A 27 -4.02 -0.99 -40.74
N LEU A 28 -2.84 -1.61 -40.61
CA LEU A 28 -2.72 -2.96 -40.03
C LEU A 28 -2.59 -2.94 -38.49
N LEU A 29 -2.21 -1.80 -37.91
CA LEU A 29 -2.19 -1.58 -36.46
C LEU A 29 -3.57 -1.19 -35.91
N ALA A 30 -4.47 -0.68 -36.76
CA ALA A 30 -5.83 -0.31 -36.37
C ALA A 30 -6.75 -1.53 -36.14
N GLN A 31 -6.61 -2.60 -36.92
CA GLN A 31 -7.41 -3.83 -36.74
C GLN A 31 -6.87 -4.81 -35.68
N LYS A 32 -5.62 -4.64 -35.21
CA LYS A 32 -5.05 -5.48 -34.13
C LYS A 32 -5.30 -4.91 -32.72
N ALA A 33 -6.01 -3.78 -32.61
CA ALA A 33 -6.42 -3.19 -31.34
C ALA A 33 -7.83 -3.63 -30.88
N GLU A 34 -8.64 -4.23 -31.75
CA GLU A 34 -10.04 -4.57 -31.42
C GLU A 34 -10.26 -6.01 -30.91
N ALA A 35 -9.20 -6.82 -30.79
CA ALA A 35 -9.30 -8.20 -30.29
C ALA A 35 -8.71 -8.41 -28.89
N LYS A 36 -8.62 -7.37 -28.05
CA LYS A 36 -8.53 -7.58 -26.60
C LYS A 36 -9.95 -7.61 -26.04
N ALA A 37 -10.58 -8.77 -26.25
CA ALA A 37 -11.81 -9.18 -25.58
C ALA A 37 -11.79 -8.65 -24.14
N ALA A 38 -12.78 -7.82 -23.83
CA ALA A 38 -13.04 -7.34 -22.49
C ALA A 38 -13.24 -8.57 -21.60
N ALA A 39 -12.17 -8.96 -20.90
CA ALA A 39 -12.29 -9.85 -19.77
C ALA A 39 -13.35 -9.25 -18.85
N PRO A 40 -14.30 -10.06 -18.31
CA PRO A 40 -15.33 -9.54 -17.43
C PRO A 40 -14.64 -8.74 -16.33
N ALA A 41 -14.92 -7.44 -16.26
CA ALA A 41 -14.30 -6.53 -15.32
C ALA A 41 -14.43 -7.17 -13.94
N ALA A 42 -13.30 -7.50 -13.33
CA ALA A 42 -13.28 -8.09 -12.00
C ALA A 42 -14.10 -7.17 -11.11
N LYS A 43 -15.16 -7.72 -10.47
CA LYS A 43 -16.07 -6.96 -9.62
C LYS A 43 -15.24 -6.07 -8.70
N PRO A 44 -15.52 -4.76 -8.63
CA PRO A 44 -14.74 -3.85 -7.81
C PRO A 44 -14.71 -4.38 -6.38
N LYS A 45 -13.52 -4.78 -5.94
CA LYS A 45 -13.28 -5.25 -4.57
C LYS A 45 -13.15 -4.00 -3.70
N GLY A 46 -14.24 -3.62 -3.06
CA GLY A 46 -14.24 -2.45 -2.18
C GLY A 46 -15.53 -2.35 -1.38
N ARG A 47 -15.44 -1.82 -0.16
CA ARG A 47 -16.62 -1.43 0.59
C ARG A 47 -16.89 0.04 0.32
N LEU A 48 -18.15 0.38 0.09
CA LEU A 48 -18.55 1.78 0.08
C LEU A 48 -18.24 2.40 1.45
N PRO A 49 -17.86 3.69 1.49
CA PRO A 49 -17.76 4.39 2.75
C PRO A 49 -19.07 4.31 3.55
N ALA A 50 -18.97 4.41 4.87
CA ALA A 50 -20.14 4.28 5.75
C ALA A 50 -21.24 5.26 5.34
N TYR A 51 -22.50 4.79 5.31
CA TYR A 51 -23.70 5.56 4.90
C TYR A 51 -23.80 5.93 3.41
N TYR A 52 -22.80 5.66 2.56
CA TYR A 52 -22.88 6.02 1.14
C TYR A 52 -23.79 5.07 0.34
N LYS A 53 -24.08 3.87 0.85
CA LYS A 53 -24.89 2.86 0.15
C LYS A 53 -26.26 3.38 -0.30
N ASP A 54 -26.87 4.22 0.54
CA ASP A 54 -28.24 4.73 0.37
C ASP A 54 -28.27 6.11 -0.31
N LEU A 55 -27.10 6.75 -0.51
CA LEU A 55 -26.98 8.09 -1.08
C LEU A 55 -26.55 8.08 -2.55
N VAL A 56 -25.81 7.06 -2.98
CA VAL A 56 -25.15 7.07 -4.29
C VAL A 56 -25.84 6.18 -5.32
N THR A 57 -25.92 6.67 -6.56
CA THR A 57 -26.40 5.90 -7.72
C THR A 57 -25.40 4.82 -8.12
N THR A 58 -25.82 3.87 -8.96
CA THR A 58 -24.93 2.80 -9.47
C THR A 58 -23.71 3.37 -10.20
N GLU A 59 -23.90 4.37 -11.06
CA GLU A 59 -22.78 5.02 -11.77
C GLU A 59 -21.80 5.71 -10.81
N GLN A 60 -22.32 6.34 -9.75
CA GLN A 60 -21.48 6.96 -8.72
C GLN A 60 -20.72 5.89 -7.93
N LYS A 61 -21.33 4.73 -7.65
CA LYS A 61 -20.65 3.59 -7.00
C LYS A 61 -19.46 3.11 -7.82
N ASP A 62 -19.63 2.94 -9.13
CA ASP A 62 -18.55 2.50 -10.02
C ASP A 62 -17.40 3.52 -10.04
N LYS A 63 -17.72 4.81 -10.10
CA LYS A 63 -16.72 5.89 -9.99
C LYS A 63 -16.00 5.89 -8.63
N ILE A 64 -16.73 5.68 -7.53
CA ILE A 64 -16.14 5.59 -6.18
C ILE A 64 -15.17 4.40 -6.12
N TYR A 65 -15.55 3.24 -6.64
CA TYR A 65 -14.66 2.08 -6.64
C TYR A 65 -13.42 2.28 -7.51
N ALA A 66 -13.54 2.93 -8.66
CA ALA A 66 -12.39 3.31 -9.47
C ALA A 66 -11.43 4.26 -8.71
N LEU A 67 -11.98 5.23 -7.97
CA LEU A 67 -11.20 6.13 -7.12
C LEU A 67 -10.51 5.36 -5.98
N GLN A 68 -11.22 4.49 -5.27
CA GLN A 68 -10.66 3.65 -4.21
C GLN A 68 -9.47 2.83 -4.74
N SER A 69 -9.64 2.12 -5.86
CA SER A 69 -8.54 1.34 -6.45
C SER A 69 -7.33 2.17 -6.83
N LYS A 70 -7.54 3.38 -7.37
CA LYS A 70 -6.45 4.30 -7.72
C LYS A 70 -5.68 4.75 -6.47
N TYR A 71 -6.40 5.16 -5.43
CA TYR A 71 -5.76 5.67 -4.22
C TYR A 71 -5.17 4.56 -3.35
N ASP A 72 -5.75 3.37 -3.31
CA ASP A 72 -5.21 2.22 -2.57
C ASP A 72 -3.80 1.86 -3.05
N ALA A 73 -3.55 1.89 -4.37
CA ALA A 73 -2.22 1.66 -4.92
C ALA A 73 -1.20 2.73 -4.48
N GLN A 74 -1.61 4.00 -4.47
CA GLN A 74 -0.77 5.11 -4.00
C GLN A 74 -0.50 5.01 -2.49
N ILE A 75 -1.53 4.71 -1.70
CA ILE A 75 -1.43 4.51 -0.26
C ILE A 75 -0.49 3.34 0.06
N ALA A 76 -0.60 2.22 -0.65
CA ALA A 76 0.30 1.08 -0.47
C ALA A 76 1.77 1.47 -0.73
N THR A 77 2.01 2.22 -1.80
CA THR A 77 3.35 2.72 -2.15
C THR A 77 3.90 3.64 -1.06
N LEU A 78 3.10 4.60 -0.59
CA LEU A 78 3.49 5.51 0.50
C LEU A 78 3.71 4.75 1.80
N ALA A 79 2.88 3.76 2.12
CA ALA A 79 3.05 2.93 3.31
C ALA A 79 4.38 2.16 3.29
N ASP A 80 4.82 1.67 2.13
CA ASP A 80 6.11 1.00 2.00
C ASP A 80 7.30 1.96 2.09
N GLN A 81 7.16 3.18 1.56
CA GLN A 81 8.13 4.26 1.79
C GLN A 81 8.25 4.62 3.28
N ILE A 82 7.11 4.77 3.97
CA ILE A 82 7.08 5.03 5.41
C ILE A 82 7.76 3.90 6.19
N LYS A 83 7.45 2.63 5.90
CA LYS A 83 8.10 1.48 6.54
C LYS A 83 9.62 1.48 6.32
N THR A 84 10.05 1.85 5.12
CA THR A 84 11.48 1.91 4.78
C THR A 84 12.18 2.97 5.60
N ILE A 85 11.63 4.19 5.65
CA ILE A 85 12.19 5.30 6.43
C ILE A 85 12.17 4.99 7.94
N GLN A 86 11.10 4.35 8.44
CA GLN A 86 11.03 3.90 9.83
C GLN A 86 12.15 2.93 10.17
N LYS A 87 12.39 1.91 9.32
CA LYS A 87 13.51 0.97 9.51
C LYS A 87 14.87 1.66 9.49
N GLN A 88 15.07 2.63 8.60
CA GLN A 88 16.30 3.42 8.54
C GLN A 88 16.51 4.21 9.83
N ARG A 89 15.52 4.99 10.24
CA ARG A 89 15.53 5.74 11.50
C ARG A 89 15.81 4.82 12.70
N ASP A 90 15.12 3.69 12.78
CA ASP A 90 15.27 2.77 13.91
C ASP A 90 16.68 2.14 13.93
N GLY A 91 17.23 1.81 12.75
CA GLY A 91 18.62 1.37 12.61
C GLY A 91 19.64 2.45 13.01
N GLU A 92 19.40 3.71 12.65
CA GLU A 92 20.23 4.84 13.07
C GLU A 92 20.17 5.05 14.59
N ILE A 93 18.98 4.94 15.19
CA ILE A 93 18.81 5.01 16.66
C ILE A 93 19.59 3.87 17.34
N GLU A 94 19.49 2.64 16.83
CA GLU A 94 20.23 1.50 17.36
C GLU A 94 21.75 1.65 17.19
N ALA A 95 22.20 2.31 16.11
CA ALA A 95 23.61 2.57 15.88
C ALA A 95 24.23 3.45 16.97
N LEU A 96 23.44 4.33 17.60
CA LEU A 96 23.89 5.20 18.72
C LEU A 96 24.10 4.44 20.04
N LEU A 97 23.64 3.19 20.15
CA LEU A 97 23.77 2.40 21.37
C LEU A 97 25.17 1.80 21.52
N SER A 98 25.65 1.73 22.76
CA SER A 98 26.86 0.98 23.12
C SER A 98 26.66 -0.53 22.94
N ALA A 99 27.76 -1.29 22.90
CA ALA A 99 27.69 -2.75 22.77
C ALA A 99 26.89 -3.41 23.92
N GLU A 100 27.08 -2.92 25.15
CA GLU A 100 26.34 -3.40 26.33
C GLU A 100 24.84 -3.07 26.23
N GLN A 101 24.49 -1.88 25.76
CA GLN A 101 23.10 -1.46 25.55
C GLN A 101 22.42 -2.29 24.46
N LYS A 102 23.13 -2.61 23.36
CA LYS A 102 22.63 -3.50 22.30
C LYS A 102 22.37 -4.91 22.82
N ALA A 103 23.28 -5.46 23.62
CA ALA A 103 23.09 -6.78 24.24
C ALA A 103 21.86 -6.80 25.17
N LYS A 104 21.62 -5.73 25.91
CA LYS A 104 20.41 -5.59 26.75
C LYS A 104 19.14 -5.46 25.90
N LEU A 105 19.19 -4.71 24.81
CA LEU A 105 18.06 -4.55 23.88
C LEU A 105 17.64 -5.89 23.26
N GLU A 106 18.59 -6.72 22.85
CA GLU A 106 18.29 -8.06 22.29
C GLU A 106 17.61 -8.98 23.31
N LYS A 107 18.05 -8.96 24.57
CA LYS A 107 17.37 -9.70 25.65
C LYS A 107 15.93 -9.24 25.84
N LEU A 108 15.72 -7.92 25.90
CA LEU A 108 14.38 -7.33 26.02
C LEU A 108 13.47 -7.71 24.84
N ARG A 109 14.02 -7.76 23.61
CA ARG A 109 13.29 -8.19 22.42
C ARG A 109 12.89 -9.67 22.49
N ALA A 110 13.79 -10.54 22.95
CA ALA A 110 13.51 -11.97 23.11
C ALA A 110 12.42 -12.21 24.15
N ASP A 111 12.50 -11.56 25.32
CA ASP A 111 11.51 -11.67 26.39
C ASP A 111 10.13 -11.17 25.93
N ALA A 112 10.09 -10.06 25.19
CA ALA A 112 8.86 -9.52 24.64
C ALA A 112 8.21 -10.49 23.64
N LYS A 113 9.01 -11.12 22.77
CA LYS A 113 8.52 -12.14 21.82
C LYS A 113 7.97 -13.36 22.54
N ALA A 114 8.66 -13.86 23.56
CA ALA A 114 8.21 -14.99 24.36
C ALA A 114 6.85 -14.70 25.03
N LYS A 115 6.72 -13.55 25.70
CA LYS A 115 5.46 -13.12 26.32
C LYS A 115 4.34 -12.91 25.31
N ALA A 116 4.65 -12.42 24.12
CA ALA A 116 3.66 -12.27 23.05
C ALA A 116 3.15 -13.63 22.55
N GLN A 117 4.05 -14.62 22.42
CA GLN A 117 3.70 -15.98 22.02
C GLN A 117 2.87 -16.69 23.09
N GLU A 118 3.22 -16.57 24.37
CA GLU A 118 2.44 -17.11 25.48
C GLU A 118 1.03 -16.51 25.51
N LYS A 119 0.90 -15.19 25.37
CA LYS A 119 -0.40 -14.53 25.29
C LYS A 119 -1.20 -14.97 24.07
N ALA A 120 -0.55 -15.14 22.92
CA ALA A 120 -1.22 -15.64 21.72
C ALA A 120 -1.70 -17.08 21.89
N ALA A 121 -0.90 -17.95 22.52
CA ALA A 121 -1.25 -19.33 22.82
C ALA A 121 -2.40 -19.41 23.84
N ALA A 122 -2.35 -18.63 24.92
CA ALA A 122 -3.41 -18.55 25.91
C ALA A 122 -4.73 -18.03 25.30
N ARG A 123 -4.67 -17.03 24.42
CA ARG A 123 -5.84 -16.54 23.67
C ARG A 123 -6.42 -17.60 22.74
N LYS A 124 -5.56 -18.37 22.04
CA LYS A 124 -5.99 -19.48 21.19
C LYS A 124 -6.66 -20.59 22.00
N ALA A 125 -6.04 -21.00 23.11
CA ALA A 125 -6.59 -22.01 24.01
C ALA A 125 -7.91 -21.55 24.66
N ALA A 126 -8.04 -20.27 25.02
CA ALA A 126 -9.28 -19.71 25.52
C ALA A 126 -10.38 -19.64 24.45
N ALA A 127 -10.03 -19.29 23.21
CA ALA A 127 -10.98 -19.27 22.09
C ALA A 127 -11.48 -20.69 21.73
N GLU A 128 -10.60 -21.70 21.82
CA GLU A 128 -10.93 -23.10 21.59
C GLU A 128 -11.83 -23.67 22.70
N LYS A 129 -11.53 -23.37 23.96
CA LYS A 129 -12.39 -23.77 25.11
C LYS A 129 -13.74 -23.07 25.14
N ALA A 130 -13.83 -21.86 24.58
CA ALA A 130 -15.09 -21.12 24.48
C ALA A 130 -16.00 -21.61 23.32
N GLY A 131 -15.59 -22.62 22.56
CA GLY A 131 -16.38 -23.15 21.44
C GLY A 131 -16.61 -22.14 20.31
N ILE A 132 -15.81 -21.06 20.25
CA ILE A 132 -15.92 -20.05 19.20
C ILE A 132 -15.06 -20.51 18.03
N THR A 133 -15.68 -21.23 17.09
CA THR A 133 -15.11 -21.36 15.74
C THR A 133 -14.88 -19.94 15.20
N ALA A 134 -13.63 -19.67 14.84
CA ALA A 134 -13.10 -18.37 14.42
C ALA A 134 -13.80 -17.77 13.18
N ALA A 135 -15.02 -17.30 13.35
CA ALA A 135 -15.81 -16.64 12.30
C ALA A 135 -16.53 -15.37 12.80
N VAL A 136 -16.00 -14.68 13.81
CA VAL A 136 -16.24 -13.23 13.99
C VAL A 136 -14.96 -12.61 14.52
N ALA A 137 -14.03 -12.29 13.62
CA ALA A 137 -12.99 -11.31 13.91
C ALA A 137 -13.68 -9.95 14.03
N VAL A 138 -14.02 -9.56 15.25
CA VAL A 138 -14.43 -8.19 15.58
C VAL A 138 -13.24 -7.28 15.25
N PRO A 139 -13.32 -6.38 14.25
CA PRO A 139 -12.26 -5.42 14.04
C PRO A 139 -12.16 -4.52 15.26
N ALA A 140 -10.94 -4.40 15.79
CA ALA A 140 -10.59 -3.52 16.88
C ALA A 140 -11.15 -2.11 16.61
N VAL A 141 -12.16 -1.70 17.40
CA VAL A 141 -12.49 -0.29 17.56
C VAL A 141 -11.36 0.31 18.40
N PRO A 142 -10.62 1.32 17.92
CA PRO A 142 -9.64 2.02 18.75
C PRO A 142 -10.36 2.71 19.92
N PRO A 143 -9.78 2.76 21.13
CA PRO A 143 -10.39 3.47 22.24
C PRO A 143 -10.52 4.95 21.87
N THR A 144 -11.76 5.43 21.79
CA THR A 144 -12.06 6.86 21.75
C THR A 144 -11.50 7.49 23.01
N VAL A 145 -10.59 8.46 22.82
CA VAL A 145 -10.09 9.35 23.87
C VAL A 145 -11.32 10.02 24.49
N LYS A 146 -11.58 9.74 25.77
CA LYS A 146 -12.60 10.47 26.54
C LYS A 146 -12.18 11.93 26.56
N SER A 147 -12.97 12.76 25.89
CA SER A 147 -12.93 14.21 26.02
C SER A 147 -13.20 14.55 27.49
N THR A 148 -12.17 15.06 28.16
CA THR A 148 -12.30 15.72 29.46
C THR A 148 -13.09 17.01 29.27
N LYS A 149 -14.10 17.19 30.11
CA LYS A 149 -14.91 18.40 30.25
C LYS A 149 -14.14 19.47 31.01
#